data_AF-A0A559RIG9-F1
#
_entry.id   AF-A0A559RIG9-F1
#
_cell.length_a   1.000
_cell.length_b   1.000
_cell.length_c   1.000
_cell.angle_alpha   90.00
_cell.angle_beta   90.00
_cell.angle_gamma   90.00
#
_symmetry.space_group_name_H-M   'P 1'
#
loop_
_entity.id
_entity.type
_entity.pdbx_description
1 polymer ?
#
loop_
_entity_poly.entity_id
_entity_poly.type
_entity_poly.pdbx_seq_one_letter_code
_entity_poly.pdbx_strand_id
1 'polypeptide(L)'
;MKIFNVIFLGEAWSASQFLLFMVGFIIVMSVVITLISTGVDKSKEIAKNVKTKIEQKKQENVLNENIKMSIREYQDSKNSFQYFSDNRLLNIYDQFQSGLKKSNMEQLALEEELVKRKLINHSPMHEKLYAINKDIFK
;
A
#
# COMPACT_ATOMS: atom_id res chain seq x y z
N MET A 1 -0.74 12.53 48.84
CA MET A 1 -2.10 13.11 48.83
C MET A 1 -2.28 14.07 50.02
N LYS A 2 -1.58 15.22 50.04
CA LYS A 2 -1.60 16.18 51.17
C LYS A 2 -1.80 17.65 50.76
N ILE A 3 -1.88 17.95 49.46
CA ILE A 3 -1.91 19.33 48.97
C ILE A 3 -3.36 19.86 48.85
N PHE A 4 -4.36 18.98 48.81
CA PHE A 4 -5.79 19.38 48.79
C PHE A 4 -6.31 19.93 50.12
N ASN A 5 -5.63 19.66 51.24
CA ASN A 5 -6.07 20.15 52.55
C ASN A 5 -5.67 21.61 52.85
N VAL A 6 -4.86 22.27 52.01
CA VAL A 6 -4.38 23.62 52.31
C VAL A 6 -5.33 24.71 51.79
N ILE A 7 -6.18 24.42 50.80
CA ILE A 7 -7.08 25.42 50.21
C ILE A 7 -8.41 25.54 50.97
N PHE A 8 -8.74 24.58 51.85
CA PHE A 8 -10.05 24.50 52.53
C PHE A 8 -10.05 24.90 54.02
N LEU A 9 -8.90 25.26 54.60
CA LEU A 9 -8.79 25.63 56.02
C LEU A 9 -8.47 27.12 56.15
N GLY A 10 -9.48 27.94 56.49
CA GLY A 10 -9.20 29.26 57.06
C GLY A 10 -10.38 30.22 57.19
N GLU A 11 -11.22 30.38 56.16
CA GLU A 11 -12.26 31.42 56.18
C GLU A 11 -13.52 30.95 55.45
N ALA A 12 -14.68 31.14 56.08
CA ALA A 12 -15.97 30.94 55.42
C ALA A 12 -16.10 32.00 54.32
N TRP A 13 -15.84 31.62 53.08
CA TRP A 13 -16.02 32.52 51.94
C TRP A 13 -17.47 32.99 51.90
N SER A 14 -17.65 34.30 51.75
CA SER A 14 -18.98 34.83 51.48
C SER A 14 -19.52 34.22 50.19
N ALA A 15 -20.85 34.08 50.09
CA ALA A 15 -21.48 33.47 48.91
C ALA A 15 -21.06 34.14 47.60
N SER A 16 -20.78 35.46 47.61
CA SER A 16 -20.29 36.21 46.47
C SER A 16 -18.85 35.84 46.06
N GLN A 17 -17.95 35.62 47.01
CA GLN A 17 -16.57 35.19 46.75
C GLN A 17 -16.51 33.76 46.22
N PHE A 18 -17.34 32.86 46.75
CA PHE A 18 -17.47 31.49 46.24
C PHE A 18 -18.01 31.46 44.81
N LEU A 19 -19.02 32.26 44.49
CA LEU A 19 -19.55 32.36 43.13
C LEU A 19 -18.51 32.87 42.13
N LEU A 20 -17.74 33.91 42.48
CA LEU A 20 -16.68 34.44 41.62
C LEU A 20 -15.58 33.41 41.35
N PHE A 21 -15.19 32.63 42.37
CA PHE A 21 -14.23 31.54 42.22
C PHE A 21 -14.75 30.43 41.30
N MET A 22 -16.01 30.02 41.47
CA MET A 22 -16.63 28.98 40.62
C MET A 22 -16.72 29.42 39.16
N VAL A 23 -17.04 30.70 38.90
CA VAL A 23 -17.01 31.25 37.53
C VAL A 23 -15.61 31.20 36.93
N GLY A 24 -14.58 31.61 37.69
CA GLY A 24 -13.19 31.51 37.25
C GLY A 24 -12.77 30.07 36.98
N PHE A 25 -13.17 29.13 37.84
CA PHE A 25 -12.87 27.71 37.71
C PHE A 25 -13.51 27.10 36.46
N ILE A 26 -14.78 27.42 36.17
CA ILE A 26 -15.48 26.96 34.96
C ILE A 26 -14.76 27.46 33.70
N ILE A 27 -14.33 28.72 33.68
CA ILE A 27 -13.60 29.29 32.54
C ILE A 27 -12.28 28.53 32.33
N VAL A 28 -11.49 28.33 33.38
CA VAL A 28 -10.22 27.57 33.28
C VAL A 28 -10.46 26.13 32.81
N MET A 29 -11.47 25.44 33.36
CA MET A 29 -11.80 24.08 32.96
C MET A 29 -12.27 23.99 31.52
N SER A 30 -13.01 24.98 31.02
CA SER A 30 -13.47 25.02 29.62
C SER A 30 -12.29 25.09 28.64
N VAL A 31 -11.25 25.88 28.96
CA VAL A 31 -10.02 25.96 28.17
C VAL A 31 -9.24 24.63 28.18
N VAL A 32 -9.10 24.01 29.36
CA VAL A 32 -8.42 22.71 29.49
C VAL A 32 -9.14 21.62 28.69
N ILE A 33 -10.47 21.55 28.77
CA ILE A 33 -11.27 20.58 28.02
C ILE A 33 -11.11 20.82 26.50
N THR A 34 -11.18 22.07 26.06
CA THR A 34 -11.03 22.42 24.64
C THR A 34 -9.65 22.02 24.09
N LEU A 35 -8.58 22.23 24.87
CA LEU A 35 -7.22 21.81 24.50
C LEU A 35 -7.08 20.29 24.41
N ILE A 36 -7.67 19.55 25.37
CA ILE A 36 -7.66 18.08 25.36
C ILE A 36 -8.44 17.55 24.15
N SER A 37 -9.65 18.05 23.89
CA SER A 37 -10.47 17.64 22.75
C SER A 37 -9.75 17.88 21.42
N THR A 38 -9.19 19.08 21.23
CA THR A 38 -8.45 19.41 20.00
C THR A 38 -7.20 18.54 19.81
N GLY A 39 -6.51 18.19 20.91
CA GLY A 39 -5.35 17.30 20.88
C GLY A 39 -5.71 15.84 20.53
N VAL A 40 -6.83 15.34 21.06
CA VAL A 40 -7.32 13.98 20.78
C VAL A 40 -7.74 13.83 19.32
N ASP A 41 -8.43 14.82 18.76
CA ASP A 41 -8.89 14.76 17.37
C ASP A 41 -7.71 14.79 16.38
N LYS A 42 -6.71 15.67 16.62
CA LYS A 42 -5.46 15.68 15.83
C LYS A 42 -4.67 14.38 15.98
N SER A 43 -4.61 13.79 17.17
CA SER A 43 -3.91 12.52 17.41
C SER A 43 -4.56 11.36 16.64
N LYS A 44 -5.90 11.28 16.63
CA LYS A 44 -6.65 10.27 15.86
C LYS A 44 -6.43 10.42 14.36
N GLU A 45 -6.39 11.64 13.85
CA GLU A 45 -6.13 11.92 12.44
C GLU A 45 -4.70 11.51 12.03
N ILE A 46 -3.70 11.84 12.84
CA ILE A 46 -2.30 11.44 12.61
C ILE A 46 -2.17 9.91 12.64
N ALA A 47 -2.77 9.24 13.62
CA ALA A 47 -2.72 7.78 13.72
C ALA A 47 -3.36 7.10 12.50
N LYS A 48 -4.48 7.64 12.00
CA LYS A 48 -5.12 7.14 10.78
C LYS A 48 -4.22 7.31 9.56
N ASN A 49 -3.64 8.50 9.36
CA ASN A 49 -2.73 8.79 8.25
C ASN A 49 -1.46 7.93 8.28
N VAL A 50 -0.90 7.65 9.47
CA VAL A 50 0.25 6.75 9.64
C VAL A 50 -0.13 5.32 9.28
N LYS A 51 -1.29 4.83 9.74
CA LYS A 51 -1.78 3.48 9.40
C LYS A 51 -1.95 3.32 7.88
N THR A 52 -2.56 4.29 7.20
CA THR A 52 -2.75 4.24 5.74
C THR A 52 -1.42 4.25 5.00
N LYS A 53 -0.44 5.06 5.44
CA LYS A 53 0.91 5.05 4.85
C LYS A 53 1.65 3.73 5.04
N ILE A 54 1.49 3.08 6.20
CA ILE A 54 2.10 1.76 6.45
C ILE A 54 1.46 0.68 5.56
N GLU A 55 0.13 0.70 5.39
CA GLU A 55 -0.58 -0.22 4.50
C GLU A 55 -0.17 -0.02 3.04
N GLN A 56 -0.08 1.22 2.58
CA GLN A 56 0.43 1.55 1.24
C GLN A 56 1.86 1.05 1.03
N LYS A 57 2.77 1.32 1.98
CA LYS A 57 4.16 0.86 1.90
C LYS A 57 4.27 -0.67 1.90
N LYS A 58 3.39 -1.36 2.64
CA LYS A 58 3.31 -2.83 2.61
C LYS A 58 2.86 -3.33 1.25
N GLN A 59 1.84 -2.72 0.65
CA GLN A 59 1.38 -3.07 -0.70
C GLN A 59 2.44 -2.80 -1.75
N GLU A 60 3.14 -1.66 -1.66
CA GLU A 60 4.25 -1.30 -2.55
C GLU A 60 5.39 -2.32 -2.45
N ASN A 61 5.77 -2.72 -1.24
CA ASN A 61 6.81 -3.74 -1.05
C ASN A 61 6.39 -5.09 -1.65
N VAL A 62 5.16 -5.54 -1.42
CA VAL A 62 4.64 -6.79 -2.01
C VAL A 62 4.63 -6.71 -3.54
N LEU A 63 4.18 -5.58 -4.09
CA LEU A 63 4.17 -5.34 -5.53
C LEU A 63 5.59 -5.36 -6.09
N ASN A 64 6.55 -4.70 -5.44
CA ASN A 64 7.93 -4.64 -5.89
C ASN A 64 8.58 -6.03 -5.88
N GLU A 65 8.35 -6.83 -4.83
CA GLU A 65 8.85 -8.22 -4.78
C GLU A 65 8.21 -9.10 -5.86
N ASN A 66 6.90 -8.95 -6.11
CA ASN A 66 6.23 -9.65 -7.21
C ASN A 66 6.80 -9.24 -8.57
N ILE A 67 7.05 -7.95 -8.81
CA ILE A 67 7.67 -7.46 -10.05
C ILE A 67 9.07 -8.05 -10.22
N LYS A 68 9.91 -8.02 -9.18
CA LYS A 68 11.24 -8.63 -9.21
C LYS A 68 11.19 -10.12 -9.54
N MET A 69 10.24 -10.84 -8.94
CA MET A 69 10.05 -12.26 -9.18
C MET A 69 9.62 -12.51 -10.63
N SER A 70 8.65 -11.75 -11.15
CA SER A 70 8.21 -11.84 -12.55
C SER A 70 9.33 -11.53 -13.55
N ILE A 71 10.18 -10.54 -13.27
CA ILE A 71 11.34 -10.22 -14.12
C ILE A 71 12.34 -11.39 -14.11
N ARG A 72 12.59 -11.98 -12.93
CA ARG A 72 13.48 -13.13 -12.81
C ARG A 72 12.93 -14.32 -13.60
N GLU A 73 11.66 -14.66 -13.42
CA GLU A 73 11.00 -15.74 -14.17
C GLU A 73 11.14 -15.54 -15.69
N TYR A 74 10.86 -14.33 -16.18
CA TYR A 74 11.05 -13.98 -17.58
C TYR A 74 12.50 -14.20 -18.04
N GLN A 75 13.48 -13.72 -17.28
CA GLN A 75 14.91 -13.86 -17.62
C GLN A 75 15.34 -15.33 -17.62
N ASP A 76 14.94 -16.10 -16.62
CA ASP A 76 15.27 -17.52 -16.49
C ASP A 76 14.67 -18.31 -17.67
N SER A 77 13.40 -18.08 -18.00
CA SER A 77 12.76 -18.69 -19.16
C SER A 77 13.43 -18.29 -20.47
N LYS A 78 13.71 -17.00 -20.67
CA LYS A 78 14.38 -16.48 -21.88
C LYS A 78 15.76 -17.09 -22.07
N ASN A 79 16.54 -17.24 -21.00
CA ASN A 79 17.84 -17.87 -21.05
C ASN A 79 17.73 -19.38 -21.34
N SER A 80 16.72 -20.05 -20.80
CA SER A 80 16.51 -21.49 -21.02
C SER A 80 16.08 -21.79 -22.46
N PHE A 81 15.09 -21.06 -22.99
CA PHE A 81 14.49 -21.33 -24.30
C PHE A 81 15.45 -21.16 -25.48
N GLN A 82 16.48 -20.33 -25.34
CA GLN A 82 17.54 -20.20 -26.35
C GLN A 82 18.22 -21.54 -26.66
N TYR A 83 18.25 -22.48 -25.72
CA TYR A 83 18.89 -23.78 -25.89
C TYR A 83 17.92 -24.91 -26.28
N PHE A 84 16.62 -24.62 -26.40
CA PHE A 84 15.63 -25.63 -26.75
C PHE A 84 15.53 -25.81 -28.27
N SER A 85 15.17 -27.01 -28.71
CA SER A 85 14.86 -27.28 -30.12
C SER A 85 13.51 -26.67 -30.51
N ASP A 86 13.34 -26.38 -31.80
CA ASP A 86 12.12 -25.76 -32.33
C ASP A 86 10.87 -26.59 -32.03
N ASN A 87 10.94 -27.91 -32.20
CA ASN A 87 9.85 -28.84 -31.85
C ASN A 87 9.48 -28.76 -30.37
N ARG A 88 10.47 -28.57 -29.48
CA ARG A 88 10.22 -28.45 -28.06
C ARG A 88 9.56 -27.12 -27.72
N LEU A 89 10.01 -26.03 -28.34
CA LEU A 89 9.42 -24.71 -28.15
C LEU A 89 7.96 -24.68 -28.63
N LEU A 90 7.66 -25.28 -29.78
CA LEU A 90 6.30 -25.38 -30.32
C LEU A 90 5.37 -26.22 -29.42
N ASN A 91 5.85 -27.35 -28.88
CA ASN A 91 5.06 -28.13 -27.93
C ASN A 91 4.73 -27.33 -26.66
N ILE A 92 5.70 -26.59 -26.11
CA ILE A 92 5.44 -25.73 -24.95
C ILE A 92 4.43 -24.62 -25.33
N TYR A 93 4.51 -24.09 -26.55
CA TYR A 93 3.56 -23.09 -27.04
C TYR A 93 2.14 -23.63 -27.11
N ASP A 94 1.96 -24.85 -27.63
CA ASP A 94 0.65 -25.52 -27.66
C ASP A 94 0.08 -25.75 -26.25
N GLN A 95 0.94 -26.00 -25.26
CA GLN A 95 0.52 -26.10 -23.84
C GLN A 95 -0.01 -24.77 -23.29
N PHE A 96 0.53 -23.63 -23.75
CA PHE A 96 -0.03 -22.31 -23.42
C PHE A 96 -1.35 -22.06 -24.14
N GLN A 97 -1.46 -22.42 -25.43
CA GLN A 97 -2.70 -22.24 -26.20
C GLN A 97 -3.86 -23.10 -25.67
N SER A 98 -3.56 -24.32 -25.23
CA SER A 98 -4.53 -25.23 -24.61
C SER A 98 -4.88 -24.87 -23.15
N GLY A 99 -4.19 -23.88 -22.55
CA GLY A 99 -4.43 -23.44 -21.18
C GLY A 99 -3.89 -24.39 -20.10
N LEU A 100 -3.14 -25.43 -20.47
CA LEU A 100 -2.40 -26.29 -19.54
C LEU A 100 -1.35 -25.50 -18.76
N LYS A 101 -0.78 -24.47 -19.37
CA LYS A 101 0.23 -23.59 -18.79
C LYS A 101 -0.27 -22.14 -18.75
N LYS A 102 0.02 -21.43 -17.65
CA LYS A 102 -0.59 -20.12 -17.34
C LYS A 102 0.38 -19.02 -16.89
N SER A 103 1.70 -19.24 -17.01
CA SER A 103 2.69 -18.20 -16.68
C SER A 103 2.82 -17.17 -17.80
N ASN A 104 2.38 -15.93 -17.55
CA ASN A 104 2.45 -14.84 -18.53
C ASN A 104 3.89 -14.48 -18.91
N MET A 105 4.81 -14.47 -17.94
CA MET A 105 6.20 -14.08 -18.17
C MET A 105 6.96 -15.13 -18.96
N GLU A 106 6.71 -16.41 -18.66
CA GLU A 106 7.27 -17.50 -19.43
C GLU A 106 6.68 -17.56 -20.84
N GLN A 107 5.37 -17.33 -21.00
CA GLN A 107 4.75 -17.22 -22.32
C GLN A 107 5.36 -16.08 -23.14
N LEU A 108 5.57 -14.91 -22.52
CA LEU A 108 6.21 -13.77 -23.17
C LEU A 108 7.62 -14.14 -23.68
N ALA A 109 8.44 -14.73 -22.82
CA ALA A 109 9.80 -15.16 -23.17
C ALA A 109 9.81 -16.22 -24.29
N LEU A 110 8.85 -17.17 -24.26
CA LEU A 110 8.70 -18.18 -25.28
C LEU A 110 8.34 -17.56 -26.64
N GLU A 111 7.35 -16.67 -26.66
CA GLU A 111 6.90 -16.02 -27.88
C GLU A 111 8.00 -15.15 -28.52
N GLU A 112 8.84 -14.49 -27.73
CA GLU A 112 10.02 -13.77 -28.26
C GLU A 112 10.97 -14.71 -29.01
N GLU A 113 11.30 -15.86 -28.43
CA GLU A 113 12.23 -16.79 -29.05
C GLU A 113 11.62 -17.45 -30.30
N LEU A 114 10.32 -17.76 -30.28
CA LEU A 114 9.59 -18.27 -31.45
C LEU A 114 9.55 -17.25 -32.60
N VAL A 115 9.28 -15.97 -32.30
CA VAL A 115 9.31 -14.89 -33.31
C VAL A 115 10.72 -14.70 -33.85
N LYS A 116 11.73 -14.68 -32.97
CA LYS A 116 13.15 -14.55 -33.36
C LYS A 116 13.59 -15.66 -34.32
N ARG A 117 13.10 -16.88 -34.12
CA ARG A 117 13.36 -18.04 -35.00
C ARG A 117 12.44 -18.12 -36.22
N LYS A 118 11.51 -17.17 -36.39
CA LYS A 118 10.51 -17.15 -37.46
C LYS A 118 9.60 -18.38 -37.47
N LEU A 119 9.37 -18.98 -36.31
CA LEU A 119 8.45 -20.10 -36.13
C LEU A 119 7.00 -19.61 -35.98
N ILE A 120 6.83 -18.38 -35.49
CA ILE A 120 5.57 -17.64 -35.48
C ILE A 120 5.81 -16.23 -36.01
N ASN A 121 4.76 -15.60 -36.57
CA ASN A 121 4.88 -14.29 -37.21
C ASN A 121 4.79 -13.12 -36.21
N HIS A 122 4.10 -13.31 -35.10
CA HIS A 122 3.85 -12.27 -34.10
C HIS A 122 3.69 -12.91 -32.71
N SER A 123 3.86 -12.10 -31.67
CA SER A 123 3.64 -12.49 -30.28
C SER A 123 2.32 -11.88 -29.79
N PRO A 124 1.26 -12.68 -29.60
CA PRO A 124 0.00 -12.21 -29.01
C PRO A 124 0.20 -11.52 -27.67
N MET A 125 1.21 -11.92 -26.89
CA MET A 125 1.48 -11.30 -25.60
C MET A 125 2.12 -9.91 -25.73
N HIS A 126 3.00 -9.68 -26.72
CA HIS A 126 3.50 -8.34 -27.03
C HIS A 126 2.38 -7.40 -27.52
N GLU A 127 1.44 -7.91 -28.32
CA GLU A 127 0.29 -7.12 -28.77
C GLU A 127 -0.61 -6.72 -27.60
N LYS A 128 -0.87 -7.63 -26.66
CA LYS A 128 -1.59 -7.32 -25.42
C LYS A 128 -0.90 -6.26 -24.59
N LEU A 129 0.43 -6.36 -24.41
CA LEU A 129 1.21 -5.35 -23.70
C LEU A 129 1.14 -3.97 -24.38
N TYR A 130 1.21 -3.95 -25.72
CA TYR A 130 1.05 -2.73 -26.49
C TYR A 130 -0.34 -2.10 -26.30
N ALA A 131 -1.41 -2.90 -26.34
CA ALA A 131 -2.77 -2.42 -26.12
C ALA A 131 -2.95 -1.81 -24.73
N ILE A 132 -2.44 -2.48 -23.68
CA ILE A 132 -2.49 -1.99 -22.30
C ILE A 132 -1.75 -0.66 -22.18
N ASN A 133 -0.52 -0.56 -22.70
CA ASN A 133 0.26 0.68 -22.65
C ASN A 133 -0.46 1.82 -23.39
N LYS A 134 -1.04 1.54 -24.57
CA LYS A 134 -1.76 2.54 -25.34
C LYS A 134 -2.97 3.11 -24.59
N ASP A 135 -3.68 2.29 -23.83
CA ASP A 135 -4.85 2.74 -23.06
C ASP A 135 -4.45 3.50 -21.78
N ILE A 136 -3.27 3.24 -21.20
CA ILE A 136 -2.75 3.97 -20.04
C ILE A 136 -2.25 5.38 -20.42
N PHE A 137 -1.70 5.55 -21.63
CA PHE A 137 -1.09 6.81 -22.08
C PHE A 137 -1.96 7.61 -23.09
N LYS A 138 -3.25 7.28 -23.20
CA LYS A 138 -4.26 8.11 -23.89
C LYS A 138 -4.87 9.13 -22.94
#